data_AF-A0A349LG44-F1
#
_entry.id   AF-A0A349LG44-F1
#
_cell.length_a   1.000
_cell.length_b   1.000
_cell.length_c   1.000
_cell.angle_alpha   90.00
_cell.angle_beta   90.00
_cell.angle_gamma   90.00
#
_symmetry.space_group_name_H-M   'P 1'
#
loop_
_entity.id
_entity.type
_entity.pdbx_description
1 polymer ?
#
loop_
_entity_poly.entity_id
_entity_poly.type
_entity_poly.pdbx_seq_one_letter_code
_entity_poly.pdbx_strand_id
1 'polypeptide(L)'
;MRRPTLLIRTSVALIFLTLLGTSSVLSQGLDLPSVFLEELTWTEVRDAIDQGTTTIIIPTAGTEQNGPHMVLGKHKFIVNYASAMIARELGNALIAPVVTYVPEGDVNNPTRGHLSKAGTITFPEEFYIKLLEYAARSLAVHGFNDIVMIGDSGGNQRGMEQVAQMLNEEWAAEPVRVHFVGDYYSNNGFRSWLE
;
A
#
# COMPACT_ATOMS: atom_id res chain seq x y z
N MET A 1 31.49 17.93 82.71
CA MET A 1 31.82 17.04 81.58
C MET A 1 30.54 16.65 80.88
N ARG A 2 30.42 16.96 79.59
CA ARG A 2 29.24 16.68 78.75
C ARG A 2 29.23 15.20 78.34
N ARG A 3 28.09 14.52 78.43
CA ARG A 3 27.71 13.41 77.53
C ARG A 3 26.20 13.45 77.25
N PRO A 4 25.77 13.09 76.03
CA PRO A 4 24.57 13.64 75.40
C PRO A 4 23.38 12.69 75.41
N THR A 5 22.19 13.29 75.33
CA THR A 5 20.88 12.68 75.06
C THR A 5 20.82 12.07 73.66
N LEU A 6 20.36 10.81 73.58
CA LEU A 6 20.14 10.10 72.32
C LEU A 6 18.75 10.49 71.76
N LEU A 7 18.72 11.34 70.73
CA LEU A 7 17.50 11.59 69.95
C LEU A 7 17.23 10.39 69.04
N ILE A 8 16.09 9.73 69.27
CA ILE A 8 15.50 8.75 68.35
C ILE A 8 14.96 9.53 67.15
N ARG A 9 15.62 9.42 66.00
CA ARG A 9 15.10 9.92 64.71
C ARG A 9 14.16 8.87 64.14
N THR A 10 12.87 9.14 64.18
CA THR A 10 11.86 8.43 63.39
C THR A 10 12.00 8.87 61.93
N SER A 11 12.54 7.99 61.08
CA SER A 11 12.55 8.18 59.64
C SER A 11 11.19 7.77 59.07
N VAL A 12 10.39 8.74 58.62
CA VAL A 12 9.21 8.49 57.78
C VAL A 12 9.70 8.33 56.34
N ALA A 13 9.70 7.09 55.84
CA ALA A 13 9.98 6.81 54.44
C ALA A 13 8.72 7.13 53.62
N LEU A 14 8.77 8.19 52.81
CA LEU A 14 7.72 8.53 51.84
C LEU A 14 7.95 7.68 50.58
N ILE A 15 7.13 6.65 50.39
CA ILE A 15 7.15 5.82 49.17
C ILE A 15 6.32 6.56 48.11
N PHE A 16 7.00 7.19 47.16
CA PHE A 16 6.37 7.69 45.93
C PHE A 16 6.16 6.51 44.98
N LEU A 17 4.95 5.95 44.96
CA LEU A 17 4.55 4.94 43.99
C LEU A 17 4.19 5.65 42.67
N THR A 18 5.18 5.85 41.79
CA THR A 18 4.92 6.26 40.40
C THR A 18 4.31 5.09 39.65
N LEU A 19 2.98 5.05 39.51
CA LEU A 19 2.33 4.22 38.49
C LEU A 19 2.76 4.76 37.12
N LEU A 20 3.84 4.25 36.55
CA LEU A 20 3.97 4.20 35.10
C LEU A 20 3.00 3.11 34.61
N GLY A 21 1.74 3.50 34.46
CA GLY A 21 0.82 2.73 33.65
C GLY A 21 1.34 2.76 32.22
N THR A 22 2.00 1.70 31.79
CA THR A 22 2.18 1.44 30.36
C THR A 22 0.80 1.13 29.82
N SER A 23 0.07 2.17 29.43
CA SER A 23 -1.09 2.02 28.56
C SER A 23 -0.54 1.53 27.23
N SER A 24 -0.39 0.22 27.08
CA SER A 24 -0.43 -0.41 25.78
C SER A 24 -1.84 -0.14 25.24
N VAL A 25 -2.01 1.05 24.65
CA VAL A 25 -3.15 1.34 23.78
C VAL A 25 -2.98 0.32 22.66
N LEU A 26 -3.71 -0.79 22.76
CA LEU A 26 -3.98 -1.62 21.61
C LEU A 26 -4.58 -0.62 20.61
N SER A 27 -3.85 -0.32 19.54
CA SER A 27 -4.37 0.44 18.42
C SER A 27 -5.55 -0.38 17.90
N GLN A 28 -6.74 -0.08 18.39
CA GLN A 28 -7.96 -0.46 17.70
C GLN A 28 -7.94 0.44 16.48
N GLY A 29 -7.50 -0.11 15.36
CA GLY A 29 -7.55 0.59 14.09
C GLY A 29 -8.94 1.18 13.92
N LEU A 30 -9.00 2.41 13.42
CA LEU A 30 -10.23 3.09 13.06
C LEU A 30 -11.12 2.08 12.29
N ASP A 31 -12.35 1.89 12.77
CA ASP A 31 -13.35 1.07 12.05
C ASP A 31 -13.82 1.86 10.83
N LEU A 32 -12.97 1.89 9.80
CA LEU A 32 -13.27 2.58 8.55
C LEU A 32 -14.36 1.82 7.81
N PRO A 33 -15.32 2.54 7.18
CA PRO A 33 -16.36 1.88 6.39
C PRO A 33 -15.80 1.15 5.17
N SER A 34 -14.58 1.49 4.74
CA SER A 34 -13.88 0.85 3.63
C SER A 34 -12.36 0.92 3.77
N VAL A 35 -11.69 0.01 3.05
CA VAL A 35 -10.24 0.05 2.81
C VAL A 35 -9.88 0.73 1.49
N PHE A 36 -10.87 1.09 0.65
CA PHE A 36 -10.66 1.80 -0.60
C PHE A 36 -10.65 3.32 -0.37
N LEU A 37 -9.56 3.98 -0.75
CA LEU A 37 -9.35 5.41 -0.59
C LEU A 37 -10.49 6.24 -1.23
N GLU A 38 -10.97 5.82 -2.40
CA GLU A 38 -12.03 6.53 -3.16
C GLU A 38 -13.43 6.43 -2.52
N GLU A 39 -13.58 5.60 -1.49
CA GLU A 39 -14.82 5.44 -0.72
C GLU A 39 -14.78 6.20 0.61
N LEU A 40 -13.67 6.88 0.93
CA LEU A 40 -13.46 7.62 2.16
C LEU A 40 -13.43 9.12 1.89
N THR A 41 -13.88 9.90 2.87
CA THR A 41 -13.64 11.33 2.93
C THR A 41 -12.18 11.61 3.27
N TRP A 42 -11.65 12.75 2.83
CA TRP A 42 -10.26 13.13 3.15
C TRP A 42 -10.00 13.22 4.67
N THR A 43 -11.03 13.55 5.46
CA THR A 43 -10.92 13.60 6.93
C THR A 43 -10.80 12.21 7.55
N GLU A 44 -11.52 11.21 7.03
CA GLU A 44 -11.36 9.82 7.48
C GLU A 44 -9.97 9.29 7.15
N VAL A 45 -9.44 9.63 5.98
CA VAL A 45 -8.06 9.27 5.59
C VAL A 45 -7.03 9.93 6.51
N ARG A 46 -7.16 11.23 6.78
CA ARG A 46 -6.28 11.93 7.75
C ARG A 46 -6.30 11.23 9.10
N ASP A 47 -7.50 11.00 9.65
CA ASP A 47 -7.65 10.41 10.98
C ASP A 47 -7.10 8.99 11.04
N ALA A 48 -7.23 8.22 9.95
CA ALA A 48 -6.65 6.88 9.82
C ALA A 48 -5.11 6.90 9.83
N ILE A 49 -4.51 7.87 9.13
CA ILE A 49 -3.04 8.07 9.10
C ILE A 49 -2.54 8.47 10.50
N ASP A 50 -3.21 9.42 11.15
CA ASP A 50 -2.90 9.86 12.52
C ASP A 50 -2.98 8.71 13.55
N GLN A 51 -3.77 7.67 13.24
CA GLN A 51 -3.95 6.47 14.07
C GLN A 51 -3.08 5.27 13.64
N GLY A 52 -2.16 5.47 12.70
CA GLY A 52 -1.15 4.48 12.33
C GLY A 52 -1.39 3.71 11.03
N THR A 53 -2.33 4.15 10.19
CA THR A 53 -2.44 3.66 8.81
C THR A 53 -1.28 4.24 7.99
N THR A 54 -0.23 3.46 7.79
CA THR A 54 1.00 3.91 7.11
C THR A 54 1.18 3.30 5.72
N THR A 55 0.40 2.28 5.38
CA THR A 55 0.53 1.53 4.13
C THR A 55 -0.54 1.95 3.13
N ILE A 56 -0.18 2.06 1.87
CA ILE A 56 -1.14 2.18 0.78
C ILE A 56 -0.77 1.28 -0.40
N ILE A 57 -1.74 0.51 -0.86
CA ILE A 57 -1.61 -0.36 -2.02
C ILE A 57 -2.04 0.43 -3.25
N ILE A 58 -1.18 0.51 -4.27
CA ILE A 58 -1.52 0.98 -5.62
C ILE A 58 -1.72 -0.26 -6.49
N PRO A 59 -2.97 -0.75 -6.63
CA PRO A 59 -3.23 -1.88 -7.51
C PRO A 59 -3.26 -1.42 -8.97
N THR A 60 -2.74 -2.28 -9.84
CA THR A 60 -2.71 -2.03 -11.28
C THR A 60 -3.35 -3.20 -12.03
N ALA A 61 -4.13 -2.89 -13.06
CA ALA A 61 -4.87 -3.86 -13.87
C ALA A 61 -4.94 -3.40 -15.32
N GLY A 62 -5.28 -4.31 -16.23
CA GLY A 62 -5.54 -4.01 -17.63
C GLY A 62 -7.02 -4.11 -17.99
N THR A 63 -7.42 -3.38 -19.02
CA THR A 63 -8.64 -3.70 -19.80
C THR A 63 -8.18 -4.41 -21.05
N GLU A 64 -8.23 -5.74 -21.05
CA GLU A 64 -7.62 -6.54 -22.10
C GLU A 64 -8.35 -7.84 -22.44
N GLN A 65 -8.12 -8.33 -23.65
CA GLN A 65 -8.64 -9.61 -24.11
C GLN A 65 -8.07 -10.77 -23.28
N ASN A 66 -8.92 -11.70 -22.86
CA ASN A 66 -8.54 -12.94 -22.18
C ASN A 66 -9.25 -14.15 -22.83
N GLY A 67 -9.32 -14.14 -24.17
CA GLY A 67 -10.08 -15.12 -24.96
C GLY A 67 -11.58 -14.79 -25.11
N PRO A 68 -12.34 -15.61 -25.85
CA PRO A 68 -13.70 -15.28 -26.29
C PRO A 68 -14.78 -15.37 -25.21
N HIS A 69 -14.44 -15.91 -24.03
CA HIS A 69 -15.38 -16.22 -22.95
C HIS A 69 -15.22 -15.31 -21.72
N MET A 70 -14.19 -14.46 -21.69
CA MET A 70 -13.82 -13.67 -20.53
C MET A 70 -14.14 -12.19 -20.77
N VAL A 71 -14.62 -11.51 -19.72
CA VAL A 71 -14.84 -10.06 -19.74
C VAL A 71 -13.52 -9.30 -19.74
N LEU A 72 -13.48 -8.16 -20.43
CA LEU A 72 -12.27 -7.33 -20.57
C LEU A 72 -11.72 -6.80 -19.23
N GLY A 73 -12.60 -6.61 -18.25
CA GLY A 73 -12.26 -6.07 -16.93
C GLY A 73 -11.80 -7.10 -15.90
N LYS A 74 -11.58 -8.36 -16.28
CA LYS A 74 -11.21 -9.46 -15.37
C LYS A 74 -10.12 -9.04 -14.37
N HIS A 75 -9.03 -8.44 -14.86
CA HIS A 75 -7.90 -8.03 -14.02
C HIS A 75 -8.28 -7.05 -12.93
N LYS A 76 -9.13 -6.07 -13.24
CA LYS A 76 -9.65 -5.11 -12.25
C LYS A 76 -10.42 -5.82 -11.14
N PHE A 77 -11.29 -6.77 -11.50
CA PHE A 77 -12.09 -7.49 -10.52
C PHE A 77 -11.22 -8.34 -9.58
N ILE A 78 -10.23 -9.04 -10.14
CA ILE A 78 -9.30 -9.86 -9.35
C ILE A 78 -8.48 -8.99 -8.41
N VAL A 79 -7.82 -7.95 -8.92
CA VAL A 79 -6.91 -7.13 -8.10
C VAL A 79 -7.66 -6.34 -7.04
N ASN A 80 -8.87 -5.87 -7.30
CA ASN A 80 -9.69 -5.20 -6.28
C ASN A 80 -10.07 -6.16 -5.16
N TYR A 81 -10.47 -7.40 -5.49
CA TYR A 81 -10.77 -8.40 -4.48
C TYR A 81 -9.54 -8.77 -3.66
N ALA A 82 -8.41 -9.06 -4.32
CA ALA A 82 -7.19 -9.47 -3.66
C ALA A 82 -6.58 -8.35 -2.79
N SER A 83 -6.50 -7.12 -3.31
CA SER A 83 -6.00 -5.96 -2.55
C SER A 83 -6.86 -5.67 -1.32
N ALA A 84 -8.19 -5.82 -1.40
CA ALA A 84 -9.08 -5.69 -0.25
C ALA A 84 -8.76 -6.72 0.84
N MET A 85 -8.53 -7.97 0.46
CA MET A 85 -8.12 -9.02 1.39
C MET A 85 -6.77 -8.70 2.04
N ILE A 86 -5.78 -8.29 1.25
CA ILE A 86 -4.44 -7.93 1.73
C ILE A 86 -4.52 -6.74 2.70
N ALA A 87 -5.23 -5.68 2.35
CA ALA A 87 -5.32 -4.48 3.18
C ALA A 87 -5.97 -4.76 4.53
N ARG A 88 -7.03 -5.58 4.54
CA ARG A 88 -7.72 -6.00 5.76
C ARG A 88 -6.84 -6.87 6.65
N GLU A 89 -6.07 -7.79 6.07
CA GLU A 89 -5.13 -8.64 6.81
C GLU A 89 -3.99 -7.82 7.43
N LEU A 90 -3.46 -6.83 6.71
CA LEU A 90 -2.43 -5.93 7.22
C LEU A 90 -2.95 -5.05 8.38
N GLY A 91 -4.22 -4.63 8.32
CA GLY A 91 -4.87 -3.84 9.38
C GLY A 91 -4.43 -2.38 9.48
N ASN A 92 -3.41 -1.97 8.73
CA ASN A 92 -2.88 -0.60 8.68
C ASN A 92 -2.70 -0.09 7.24
N ALA A 93 -3.52 -0.58 6.31
CA ALA A 93 -3.39 -0.33 4.88
C ALA A 93 -4.69 0.19 4.24
N LEU A 94 -4.54 1.14 3.31
CA LEU A 94 -5.59 1.55 2.37
C LEU A 94 -5.23 1.16 0.95
N ILE A 95 -6.19 1.30 0.03
CA ILE A 95 -6.05 0.94 -1.39
C ILE A 95 -6.35 2.19 -2.21
N ALA A 96 -5.37 2.63 -2.99
CA ALA A 96 -5.54 3.72 -3.95
C ALA A 96 -6.46 3.28 -5.11
N PRO A 97 -7.05 4.22 -5.87
CA PRO A 97 -7.84 3.89 -7.05
C PRO A 97 -7.05 3.01 -8.02
N VAL A 98 -7.67 1.92 -8.50
CA VAL A 98 -7.01 0.96 -9.38
C VAL A 98 -6.63 1.59 -10.72
N VAL A 99 -5.34 1.48 -11.06
CA VAL A 99 -4.82 1.96 -12.34
C VAL A 99 -5.20 0.97 -13.43
N THR A 100 -6.01 1.41 -14.39
CA THR A 100 -6.52 0.57 -15.49
C THR A 100 -6.01 0.97 -16.88
N TYR A 101 -5.33 2.10 -16.97
CA TYR A 101 -4.60 2.54 -18.17
C TYR A 101 -3.15 2.06 -18.04
N VAL A 102 -2.86 0.92 -18.65
CA VAL A 102 -1.57 0.21 -18.56
C VAL A 102 -1.08 -0.22 -19.95
N PRO A 103 0.20 -0.60 -20.10
CA PRO A 103 0.71 -1.11 -21.36
C PRO A 103 0.05 -2.45 -21.75
N GLU A 104 -0.68 -2.50 -22.86
CA GLU A 104 -1.33 -3.73 -23.38
C GLU A 104 -1.07 -3.96 -24.88
N GLY A 105 -0.07 -3.28 -25.43
CA GLY A 105 0.30 -3.35 -26.84
C GLY A 105 0.67 -1.99 -27.42
N ASP A 106 0.69 -1.92 -28.76
CA ASP A 106 1.13 -0.74 -29.52
C ASP A 106 0.02 -0.29 -30.49
N VAL A 107 -0.32 1.01 -30.46
CA VAL A 107 -1.31 1.68 -31.31
C VAL A 107 -0.82 1.89 -32.75
N ASN A 108 0.49 1.84 -32.98
CA ASN A 108 1.08 2.04 -34.30
C ASN A 108 0.67 0.93 -35.28
N ASN A 109 0.89 1.18 -36.58
CA ASN A 109 0.61 0.19 -37.62
C ASN A 109 1.86 -0.67 -37.91
N PRO A 110 1.80 -2.01 -37.81
CA PRO A 110 0.65 -2.82 -37.41
C PRO A 110 0.43 -2.81 -35.90
N THR A 111 -0.85 -2.83 -35.50
CA THR A 111 -1.24 -2.96 -34.09
C THR A 111 -0.75 -4.27 -33.51
N ARG A 112 -0.17 -4.25 -32.30
CA ARG A 112 0.45 -5.42 -31.65
C ARG A 112 -0.09 -5.64 -30.23
N GLY A 113 0.20 -6.81 -29.68
CA GLY A 113 -0.19 -7.19 -28.32
C GLY A 113 -1.69 -7.45 -28.18
N HIS A 114 -2.19 -7.33 -26.96
CA HIS A 114 -3.61 -7.47 -26.64
C HIS A 114 -4.46 -6.40 -27.32
N LEU A 115 -3.88 -5.23 -27.66
CA LEU A 115 -4.53 -4.16 -28.41
C LEU A 115 -5.03 -4.58 -29.80
N SER A 116 -4.49 -5.67 -30.37
CA SER A 116 -5.00 -6.24 -31.62
C SER A 116 -6.42 -6.81 -31.53
N LYS A 117 -7.00 -6.90 -30.32
CA LYS A 117 -8.36 -7.36 -30.07
C LYS A 117 -9.25 -6.20 -29.63
N ALA A 118 -10.46 -6.17 -30.16
CA ALA A 118 -11.42 -5.09 -29.91
C ALA A 118 -11.75 -4.96 -28.41
N GLY A 119 -11.75 -3.73 -27.92
CA GLY A 119 -12.05 -3.39 -26.53
C GLY A 119 -10.84 -3.34 -25.59
N THR A 120 -9.68 -3.90 -25.98
CA THR A 120 -8.43 -3.68 -25.23
C THR A 120 -8.05 -2.20 -25.28
N ILE A 121 -7.56 -1.67 -24.16
CA ILE A 121 -7.02 -0.31 -24.05
C ILE A 121 -5.54 -0.41 -23.69
N THR A 122 -4.65 0.25 -24.45
CA THR A 122 -3.23 0.37 -24.10
C THR A 122 -2.91 1.80 -23.69
N PHE A 123 -1.99 1.94 -22.75
CA PHE A 123 -1.39 3.20 -22.36
C PHE A 123 0.13 3.13 -22.55
N PRO A 124 0.77 4.08 -23.26
CA PRO A 124 2.20 4.00 -23.51
C PRO A 124 3.00 3.98 -22.21
N GLU A 125 4.05 3.18 -22.20
CA GLU A 125 4.71 2.80 -20.97
C GLU A 125 5.41 3.96 -20.24
N GLU A 126 5.96 4.91 -21.00
CA GLU A 126 6.52 6.15 -20.45
C GLU A 126 5.49 6.98 -19.66
N PHE A 127 4.23 7.01 -20.11
CA PHE A 127 3.15 7.70 -19.40
C PHE A 127 2.61 6.86 -18.25
N TYR A 128 2.59 5.54 -18.37
CA TYR A 128 2.24 4.65 -17.26
C TYR A 128 3.20 4.82 -16.07
N ILE A 129 4.51 4.85 -16.35
CA ILE A 129 5.55 5.13 -15.35
C ILE A 129 5.30 6.49 -14.69
N LYS A 130 5.01 7.53 -15.48
CA LYS A 130 4.72 8.87 -14.94
C LYS A 130 3.44 8.89 -14.10
N LEU A 131 2.40 8.18 -14.52
CA LEU A 131 1.17 8.05 -13.76
C LEU A 131 1.42 7.43 -12.38
N LEU A 132 2.14 6.30 -12.33
CA LEU A 132 2.49 5.62 -11.08
C LEU A 132 3.41 6.47 -10.20
N GLU A 133 4.41 7.11 -10.79
CA GLU A 133 5.33 8.00 -10.09
C GLU A 133 4.57 9.09 -9.33
N TYR A 134 3.69 9.83 -10.03
CA TYR A 134 2.96 10.93 -9.41
C TYR A 134 1.83 10.46 -8.49
N ALA A 135 1.26 9.27 -8.71
CA ALA A 135 0.39 8.64 -7.72
C ALA A 135 1.15 8.38 -6.41
N ALA A 136 2.31 7.71 -6.48
CA ALA A 136 3.13 7.42 -5.30
C ALA A 136 3.59 8.70 -4.58
N ARG A 137 4.07 9.71 -5.33
CA ARG A 137 4.45 11.02 -4.76
C ARG A 137 3.30 11.70 -4.04
N SER A 138 2.09 11.67 -4.62
CA SER A 138 0.91 12.30 -4.01
C SER A 138 0.56 11.61 -2.69
N LEU A 139 0.62 10.28 -2.64
CA LEU A 139 0.33 9.50 -1.44
C LEU A 139 1.42 9.69 -0.37
N ALA A 140 2.69 9.74 -0.75
CA ALA A 140 3.80 10.01 0.17
C ALA A 140 3.62 11.36 0.90
N VAL A 141 3.21 12.42 0.18
CA VAL A 141 2.97 13.76 0.76
C VAL A 141 1.86 13.73 1.83
N HIS A 142 0.92 12.80 1.74
CA HIS A 142 -0.17 12.67 2.71
C HIS A 142 0.20 11.88 3.98
N GLY A 143 1.38 11.26 4.03
CA GLY A 143 1.88 10.56 5.22
C GLY A 143 1.93 9.03 5.11
N PHE A 144 1.66 8.46 3.93
CA PHE A 144 1.91 7.04 3.69
C PHE A 144 3.41 6.79 3.55
N ASN A 145 3.94 5.84 4.33
CA ASN A 145 5.37 5.49 4.34
C ASN A 145 5.65 4.22 3.56
N ASP A 146 4.69 3.30 3.44
CA ASP A 146 4.82 2.06 2.68
C ASP A 146 3.87 2.09 1.48
N ILE A 147 4.42 2.33 0.29
CA ILE A 147 3.65 2.40 -0.95
C ILE A 147 3.86 1.08 -1.71
N VAL A 148 2.84 0.23 -1.72
CA VAL A 148 2.93 -1.13 -2.26
C VAL A 148 2.29 -1.19 -3.64
N MET A 149 3.05 -1.58 -4.66
CA MET A 149 2.57 -1.78 -6.02
C MET A 149 2.37 -3.26 -6.31
N ILE A 150 1.13 -3.62 -6.69
CA ILE A 150 0.75 -4.97 -7.15
C ILE A 150 0.07 -4.87 -8.51
N GLY A 151 0.26 -5.85 -9.39
CA GLY A 151 -0.30 -5.81 -10.74
C GLY A 151 -0.79 -7.16 -11.23
N ASP A 152 -1.99 -7.19 -11.80
CA ASP A 152 -2.67 -8.43 -12.22
C ASP A 152 -2.48 -8.78 -13.71
N SER A 153 -1.82 -7.92 -14.49
CA SER A 153 -1.46 -8.15 -15.90
C SER A 153 0.06 -8.11 -16.11
N GLY A 154 0.54 -8.77 -17.16
CA GLY A 154 1.96 -8.84 -17.50
C GLY A 154 2.54 -7.48 -17.88
N GLY A 155 1.77 -6.64 -18.59
CA GLY A 155 2.18 -5.29 -19.00
C GLY A 155 2.42 -4.32 -17.84
N ASN A 156 1.92 -4.65 -16.65
CA ASN A 156 2.03 -3.81 -15.48
C ASN A 156 3.43 -3.85 -14.84
N GLN A 157 4.10 -4.99 -14.93
CA GLN A 157 5.18 -5.36 -14.01
C GLN A 157 6.40 -4.43 -14.16
N ARG A 158 6.87 -4.23 -15.40
CA ARG A 158 8.09 -3.48 -15.71
C ARG A 158 8.01 -2.01 -15.26
N GLY A 159 6.87 -1.36 -15.50
CA GLY A 159 6.65 0.02 -15.08
C GLY A 159 6.63 0.19 -13.56
N MET A 160 5.99 -0.72 -12.84
CA MET A 160 5.97 -0.70 -11.37
C MET A 160 7.36 -0.93 -10.78
N GLU A 161 8.11 -1.91 -11.29
CA GLU A 161 9.50 -2.17 -10.86
C GLU A 161 10.39 -0.94 -11.07
N GLN A 162 10.31 -0.33 -12.24
CA GLN A 162 11.09 0.86 -12.58
C GLN A 162 10.76 2.04 -11.67
N VAL A 163 9.48 2.28 -11.38
CA VAL A 163 9.07 3.38 -10.47
C VAL A 163 9.52 3.11 -9.04
N ALA A 164 9.39 1.87 -8.56
CA ALA A 164 9.83 1.50 -7.22
C ALA A 164 11.34 1.70 -7.05
N GLN A 165 12.15 1.26 -8.03
CA GLN A 165 13.59 1.47 -8.01
C GLN A 165 13.93 2.97 -8.01
N MET A 166 13.40 3.71 -8.99
CA MET A 166 13.69 5.14 -9.17
C MET A 166 13.34 5.96 -7.92
N LEU A 167 12.15 5.75 -7.34
CA LEU A 167 11.72 6.50 -6.17
C LEU A 167 12.50 6.12 -4.92
N ASN A 168 12.87 4.85 -4.73
CA ASN A 168 13.69 4.45 -3.58
C ASN A 168 15.14 4.98 -3.68
N GLU A 169 15.69 5.10 -4.90
CA GLU A 169 16.98 5.76 -5.13
C GLU A 169 16.89 7.26 -4.77
N GLU A 170 15.84 7.94 -5.21
CA GLU A 170 15.61 9.35 -4.91
C GLU A 170 15.35 9.59 -3.41
N TRP A 171 14.57 8.72 -2.77
CA TRP A 171 14.12 8.82 -1.38
C TRP A 171 15.01 8.05 -0.39
N ALA A 172 16.27 7.80 -0.75
CA ALA A 172 17.19 7.01 0.07
C ALA A 172 17.37 7.56 1.51
N ALA A 173 17.26 8.88 1.68
CA ALA A 173 17.35 9.56 2.98
C ALA A 173 15.99 9.82 3.66
N GLU A 174 14.89 9.51 2.99
CA GLU A 174 13.53 9.69 3.49
C GLU A 174 13.02 8.40 4.16
N PRO A 175 11.98 8.48 5.02
CA PRO A 175 11.38 7.30 5.62
C PRO A 175 10.47 6.50 4.67
N VAL A 176 10.03 7.10 3.55
CA VAL A 176 9.07 6.49 2.62
C VAL A 176 9.74 5.42 1.74
N ARG A 177 9.09 4.27 1.55
CA ARG A 177 9.53 3.17 0.70
C ARG A 177 8.46 2.78 -0.30
N VAL A 178 8.90 2.50 -1.53
CA VAL A 178 8.04 1.98 -2.60
C VAL A 178 8.37 0.51 -2.81
N HIS A 179 7.39 -0.36 -2.64
CA HIS A 179 7.54 -1.81 -2.72
C HIS A 179 6.90 -2.31 -4.00
N PHE A 180 7.68 -2.82 -4.94
CA PHE A 180 7.14 -3.61 -6.06
C PHE A 180 7.05 -5.08 -5.64
N VAL A 181 5.83 -5.63 -5.62
CA VAL A 181 5.58 -7.03 -5.22
C VAL A 181 5.30 -7.88 -6.46
N GLY A 182 6.33 -8.18 -7.24
CA GLY A 182 6.21 -8.97 -8.48
C GLY A 182 5.69 -10.40 -8.27
N ASP A 183 5.90 -10.96 -7.08
CA ASP A 183 5.42 -12.30 -6.70
C ASP A 183 3.90 -12.41 -6.71
N TYR A 184 3.18 -11.29 -6.52
CA TYR A 184 1.72 -11.24 -6.68
C TYR A 184 1.29 -11.76 -8.06
N TYR A 185 2.09 -11.50 -9.10
CA TYR A 185 1.81 -11.95 -10.47
C TYR A 185 2.53 -13.26 -10.80
N SER A 186 3.84 -13.33 -10.51
CA SER A 186 4.70 -14.42 -10.98
C SER A 186 4.55 -15.72 -10.17
N ASN A 187 4.12 -15.63 -8.91
CA ASN A 187 4.07 -16.72 -7.95
C ASN A 187 2.71 -16.83 -7.23
N ASN A 188 1.61 -16.59 -7.96
CA ASN A 188 0.24 -16.65 -7.43
C ASN A 188 -0.35 -18.07 -7.33
N GLY A 189 0.45 -19.11 -7.50
CA GLY A 189 0.02 -20.50 -7.41
C GLY A 189 -0.80 -21.03 -8.59
N PHE A 190 -1.13 -20.21 -9.60
CA PHE A 190 -1.93 -20.66 -10.75
C PHE A 190 -1.26 -21.80 -11.53
N ARG A 191 0.08 -21.76 -11.68
CA ARG A 191 0.83 -22.82 -12.38
C ARG A 191 0.66 -24.18 -11.69
N SER A 192 0.67 -24.20 -10.36
CA SER A 192 0.49 -25.44 -9.57
C SER A 192 -0.92 -26.03 -9.68
N TRP A 193 -1.90 -25.26 -10.15
CA TRP A 193 -3.27 -25.75 -10.42
C TRP A 193 -3.44 -26.35 -11.82
N LEU A 194 -2.48 -26.14 -12.72
CA LEU A 194 -2.51 -26.65 -14.10
C LEU A 194 -1.76 -27.99 -14.26
N GLU A 195 -1.01 -28.40 -13.25
CA GLU A 195 -0.29 -29.68 -13.17
C GLU A 195 -1.15 -30.77 -12.53
#